data_AF-A0A2I8F372-F1
#
_entry.id   AF-A0A2I8F372-F1
#
_cell.length_a   1.000
_cell.length_b   1.000
_cell.length_c   1.000
_cell.angle_alpha   90.00
_cell.angle_beta   90.00
_cell.angle_gamma   90.00
#
_symmetry.space_group_name_H-M   'P 1'
#
loop_
_entity.id
_entity.type
_entity.pdbx_description
1 polymer ?
#
loop_
_entity_poly.entity_id
_entity_poly.type
_entity_poly.pdbx_seq_one_letter_code
_entity_poly.pdbx_strand_id
1 'polypeptide(L)'
;MNVPVSERPTDAETASEWICNELARQKLTYDLEYARRDGDGCGEAALEVVQSLVAAQEGLAVERTGTSVARFYRAAVMNGQ
;
A
#
# COMPACT_ATOMS: atom_id res chain seq x y z
N MET A 1 -12.94 4.27 4.09
CA MET A 1 -11.85 5.26 4.28
C MET A 1 -12.27 6.55 3.62
N ASN A 2 -12.45 7.62 4.38
CA ASN A 2 -12.87 8.92 3.84
C ASN A 2 -11.67 9.88 3.81
N VAL A 3 -10.60 9.51 3.09
CA VAL A 3 -9.52 10.46 2.79
C VAL A 3 -10.04 11.32 1.63
N PRO A 4 -10.15 12.66 1.82
CA PRO A 4 -10.55 13.58 0.76
C PRO A 4 -9.71 13.36 -0.50
N VAL A 5 -10.32 13.45 -1.68
CA VAL A 5 -9.62 13.23 -2.96
C VAL A 5 -8.38 14.10 -3.08
N SER A 6 -8.44 15.34 -2.57
CA SER A 6 -7.33 16.29 -2.53
C SER A 6 -6.14 15.87 -1.66
N GLU A 7 -6.35 14.94 -0.72
CA GLU A 7 -5.31 14.46 0.21
C GLU A 7 -4.79 13.07 -0.19
N ARG A 8 -5.33 12.48 -1.26
CA ARG A 8 -4.85 11.18 -1.75
C ARG A 8 -3.51 11.38 -2.44
N PRO A 9 -2.47 10.63 -2.06
CA PRO A 9 -1.21 10.69 -2.76
C PRO A 9 -1.40 10.23 -4.21
N THR A 10 -0.77 10.95 -5.13
CA THR A 10 -0.80 10.69 -6.57
C THR A 10 0.42 9.92 -7.07
N ASP A 11 1.47 9.89 -6.26
CA ASP A 11 2.77 9.27 -6.53
C ASP A 11 3.33 8.64 -5.24
N ALA A 12 4.35 7.80 -5.43
CA ALA A 12 4.95 7.03 -4.35
C ALA A 12 5.67 7.91 -3.32
N GLU A 13 6.28 9.02 -3.76
CA GLU A 13 6.97 9.96 -2.88
C GLU A 13 5.99 10.60 -1.90
N THR A 14 4.91 11.21 -2.41
CA THR A 14 3.85 11.82 -1.60
C THR A 14 3.17 10.79 -0.69
N ALA A 15 3.00 9.54 -1.15
CA ALA A 15 2.48 8.46 -0.32
C ALA A 15 3.43 8.11 0.83
N SER A 16 4.74 8.01 0.55
CA SER A 16 5.77 7.73 1.56
C SER A 16 5.86 8.85 2.59
N GLU A 17 5.83 10.10 2.16
CA GLU A 17 5.81 11.26 3.06
C GLU A 17 4.59 11.24 3.99
N TRP A 18 3.40 10.95 3.45
CA TRP A 18 2.19 10.83 4.25
C TRP A 18 2.30 9.73 5.31
N ILE A 19 2.80 8.55 4.94
CA ILE A 19 3.04 7.43 5.89
C ILE A 19 4.01 7.86 6.97
N CYS A 20 5.15 8.45 6.60
CA CYS A 20 6.16 8.89 7.55
C CYS A 20 5.61 9.94 8.52
N ASN A 21 4.83 10.90 8.03
CA ASN A 21 4.19 11.93 8.85
C ASN A 21 3.19 11.33 9.84
N GLU A 22 2.40 10.35 9.40
CA GLU A 22 1.42 9.69 10.27
C GLU A 22 2.08 8.82 11.34
N LEU A 23 3.13 8.08 10.99
CA LEU A 23 3.94 7.31 11.95
C LEU A 23 4.61 8.22 12.98
N ALA A 24 5.14 9.37 12.54
CA ALA A 24 5.71 10.39 13.43
C ALA A 24 4.65 10.96 14.39
N ARG A 25 3.45 11.28 13.88
CA ARG A 25 2.32 11.77 14.68
C ARG A 25 1.90 10.78 15.77
N GLN A 26 1.93 9.48 15.45
CA GLN A 26 1.62 8.40 16.37
C GLN A 26 2.78 8.01 17.31
N LYS A 27 3.96 8.62 17.16
CA LYS A 27 5.19 8.31 17.91
C LYS A 27 5.66 6.85 17.74
N LEU A 28 5.41 6.26 16.57
CA LEU A 28 5.84 4.91 16.21
C LEU A 28 7.27 4.97 15.63
N THR A 29 8.25 5.21 16.49
CA THR A 29 9.64 5.49 16.08
C THR A 29 10.26 4.35 15.26
N TYR A 30 10.06 3.11 15.66
CA TYR A 30 10.62 1.94 14.96
C TYR A 30 10.05 1.81 13.54
N ASP A 31 8.72 1.94 13.40
CA ASP A 31 8.05 1.85 12.11
C ASP A 31 8.45 3.03 11.20
N LEU A 32 8.64 4.23 11.77
CA LEU A 32 9.13 5.40 11.05
C LEU A 32 10.56 5.19 10.53
N GLU A 33 11.45 4.65 11.35
CA GLU A 33 12.82 4.33 10.94
C GLU A 33 12.83 3.27 9.83
N TYR A 34 11.99 2.24 9.96
CA TYR A 34 11.82 1.22 8.94
C TYR A 34 11.31 1.82 7.62
N ALA A 35 10.26 2.63 7.65
CA ALA A 35 9.67 3.25 6.48
C ALA A 35 10.67 4.15 5.73
N ARG A 36 11.47 4.92 6.47
CA ARG A 36 12.52 5.79 5.89
C ARG A 36 13.70 5.02 5.30
N ARG A 37 14.00 3.84 5.83
CA ARG A 37 15.15 3.03 5.38
C ARG A 37 14.99 2.56 3.94
N ASP A 38 13.77 2.21 3.55
CA ASP A 38 13.47 1.60 2.26
C ASP A 38 13.07 2.65 1.20
N GLY A 39 13.35 3.93 1.44
CA GLY A 39 13.05 5.03 0.52
C GLY A 39 11.55 5.24 0.31
N ASP A 40 11.12 5.27 -0.94
CA ASP A 40 9.71 5.41 -1.35
C ASP A 40 8.99 4.05 -1.56
N GLY A 41 9.65 2.91 -1.31
CA GLY A 41 9.06 1.59 -1.51
C GLY A 41 7.81 1.33 -0.66
N CYS A 42 7.72 1.93 0.53
CA CYS A 42 6.49 1.90 1.33
C CYS A 42 5.36 2.74 0.69
N GLY A 43 5.73 3.80 -0.02
CA GLY A 43 4.85 4.66 -0.79
C GLY A 43 4.29 3.99 -2.05
N GLU A 44 5.09 3.23 -2.79
CA GLU A 44 4.63 2.47 -3.96
C GLU A 44 3.52 1.47 -3.58
N ALA A 45 3.76 0.66 -2.54
CA ALA A 45 2.79 -0.32 -2.05
C ALA A 45 1.52 0.35 -1.52
N ALA A 46 1.64 1.48 -0.83
CA ALA A 46 0.49 2.23 -0.36
C ALA A 46 -0.31 2.87 -1.51
N LEU A 47 0.37 3.38 -2.53
CA LEU A 47 -0.25 3.93 -3.73
C LEU A 47 -1.07 2.87 -4.48
N GLU A 48 -0.53 1.65 -4.64
CA GLU A 48 -1.27 0.52 -5.23
C GLU A 48 -2.58 0.24 -4.46
N VAL A 49 -2.53 0.26 -3.12
CA VAL A 49 -3.71 0.06 -2.28
C VAL A 49 -4.72 1.19 -2.45
N VAL A 50 -4.27 2.44 -2.44
CA VAL A 50 -5.15 3.61 -2.64
C VAL A 50 -5.83 3.54 -4.00
N GLN A 51 -5.07 3.33 -5.07
CA GLN A 51 -5.61 3.20 -6.43
C GLN A 51 -6.61 2.06 -6.54
N SER A 52 -6.32 0.91 -5.92
CA SER A 52 -7.23 -0.23 -5.90
C SER A 52 -8.57 0.09 -5.23
N LEU A 53 -8.54 0.83 -4.12
CA LEU A 53 -9.74 1.24 -3.40
C LEU A 53 -10.56 2.29 -4.14
N VAL A 54 -9.90 3.17 -4.92
CA VAL A 54 -10.57 4.14 -5.80
C VAL A 54 -11.27 3.42 -6.94
N ALA A 55 -10.55 2.55 -7.66
CA ALA A 55 -11.12 1.76 -8.74
C ALA A 55 -12.28 0.85 -8.26
N ALA A 56 -12.16 0.23 -7.08
CA ALA A 56 -13.24 -0.55 -6.48
C ALA A 56 -14.48 0.30 -6.15
N GLN A 57 -14.32 1.56 -5.70
CA GLN A 57 -15.43 2.49 -5.50
C GLN A 57 -16.13 2.86 -6.82
N GLU A 58 -15.40 2.86 -7.93
CA GLU A 58 -15.94 3.06 -9.28
C GLU A 58 -16.58 1.79 -9.86
N GLY A 59 -16.61 0.68 -9.10
CA GLY A 59 -17.18 -0.60 -9.52
C GLY A 59 -16.25 -1.45 -10.38
N LEU A 60 -14.96 -1.11 -10.47
CA LEU A 60 -13.98 -1.91 -11.18
C LEU A 60 -13.54 -3.10 -10.33
N ALA A 61 -13.41 -4.26 -10.97
CA ALA A 61 -12.79 -5.41 -10.34
C ALA A 61 -11.27 -5.18 -10.24
N VAL A 62 -10.73 -5.14 -9.03
CA VAL A 62 -9.30 -4.96 -8.79
C VAL A 62 -8.75 -6.16 -8.04
N GLU A 63 -7.66 -6.72 -8.55
CA GLU A 63 -6.85 -7.69 -7.82
C GLU A 63 -5.49 -7.06 -7.50
N ARG A 64 -5.17 -6.95 -6.20
CA ARG A 64 -3.86 -6.44 -5.77
C ARG A 64 -2.79 -7.47 -6.07
N THR A 65 -1.61 -7.02 -6.49
CA THR A 65 -0.47 -7.88 -6.85
C THR A 65 -0.13 -8.87 -5.74
N GLY A 66 -0.06 -8.40 -4.49
CA GLY A 66 0.20 -9.27 -3.33
C GLY A 66 -0.86 -10.37 -3.13
N THR A 67 -2.11 -10.12 -3.53
CA THR A 67 -3.18 -11.13 -3.46
C THR A 67 -3.00 -12.19 -4.54
N SER A 68 -2.65 -11.79 -5.77
CA SER A 68 -2.32 -12.73 -6.85
C SER A 68 -1.11 -13.59 -6.49
N VAL A 69 -0.04 -12.99 -5.96
CA VAL A 69 1.17 -13.70 -5.51
C VAL A 69 0.85 -14.67 -4.38
N ALA A 70 0.11 -14.25 -3.35
CA ALA A 70 -0.29 -15.13 -2.26
C ALA A 70 -1.16 -16.30 -2.75
N ARG A 71 -2.07 -16.06 -3.70
CA ARG A 71 -2.89 -17.12 -4.31
C ARG A 71 -2.03 -18.10 -5.11
N PHE A 72 -1.10 -17.59 -5.92
CA PHE A 72 -0.15 -18.42 -6.66
C PHE A 72 0.70 -19.27 -5.74
N TYR A 73 1.31 -18.68 -4.71
CA TYR A 73 2.11 -19.40 -3.73
C TYR A 73 1.28 -20.48 -3.01
N ARG A 74 0.08 -20.13 -2.54
CA ARG A 74 -0.83 -21.11 -1.94
C ARG A 74 -1.16 -22.26 -2.90
N ALA A 75 -1.42 -21.96 -4.17
CA ALA A 75 -1.70 -22.99 -5.17
C ALA A 75 -0.49 -23.89 -5.41
N ALA A 76 0.72 -23.32 -5.53
CA ALA A 76 1.95 -24.08 -5.71
C ALA A 76 2.27 -24.99 -4.50
N VAL A 77 2.08 -24.48 -3.28
CA VAL A 77 2.36 -25.23 -2.05
C VAL A 77 1.28 -26.29 -1.76
N MET A 78 0.00 -25.97 -1.97
CA MET A 78 -1.11 -26.86 -1.61
C MET A 78 -1.47 -27.86 -2.70
N ASN A 79 -1.17 -27.59 -3.97
CA ASN A 79 -1.48 -28.48 -5.09
C ASN A 79 -0.26 -29.18 -5.67
N GLY A 80 0.91 -29.11 -5.00
CA GLY A 80 2.15 -29.84 -5.29
C GLY A 80 2.32 -30.31 -6.75
N GLN A 81 2.81 -29.42 -7.61
CA GLN A 81 3.48 -29.85 -8.84
C GLN A 81 4.93 -30.23 -8.54
#